data_AF-A0AAX1F700-F1
#
_entry.id   AF-A0AAX1F700-F1
#
_cell.length_a   1.000
_cell.length_b   1.000
_cell.length_c   1.000
_cell.angle_alpha   90.00
_cell.angle_beta   90.00
_cell.angle_gamma   90.00
#
_symmetry.space_group_name_H-M   'P 1'
#
loop_
_entity.id
_entity.type
_entity.pdbx_description
1 polymer ?
#
loop_
_entity_poly.entity_id
_entity_poly.type
_entity_poly.pdbx_seq_one_letter_code
_entity_poly.pdbx_strand_id
1 'polypeptide(L)'
;MKKYLLVEMPDFSVWRVPTQIIADTRTDYYAERCGEDREKVKAETEQLFTAHEYEIEDWAANNMDWDEVKAHAVQVKAGEVDYQEGWINGNKCVTDDEEQKDVV
;
A
#
# COMPACT_ATOMS: atom_id res chain seq x y z
N MET A 1 5.12 -15.12 -8.93
CA MET A 1 4.37 -15.69 -7.77
C MET A 1 2.91 -15.22 -7.81
N LYS A 2 1.93 -16.02 -7.37
CA LYS A 2 0.53 -15.57 -7.22
C LYS A 2 0.17 -15.41 -5.74
N LYS A 3 0.80 -14.45 -5.06
CA LYS A 3 0.53 -14.08 -3.67
C LYS A 3 0.12 -12.62 -3.58
N TYR A 4 -0.35 -12.21 -2.40
CA TYR A 4 -0.69 -10.83 -2.10
C TYR A 4 -0.04 -10.44 -0.77
N LEU A 5 0.48 -9.22 -0.70
CA LEU A 5 0.83 -8.57 0.56
C LEU A 5 -0.45 -7.98 1.15
N LEU A 6 -0.76 -8.31 2.42
CA LEU A 6 -1.86 -7.71 3.15
C LEU A 6 -1.33 -6.55 3.99
N VAL A 7 -1.93 -5.39 3.84
CA VAL A 7 -1.56 -4.17 4.56
C VAL A 7 -2.76 -3.73 5.38
N GLU A 8 -2.62 -3.75 6.70
CA GLU A 8 -3.56 -3.09 7.61
C GLU A 8 -3.21 -1.61 7.70
N MET A 9 -4.17 -0.76 7.36
CA MET A 9 -4.04 0.69 7.40
C MET A 9 -4.40 1.24 8.79
N PRO A 10 -4.04 2.49 9.11
CA PRO A 10 -4.36 3.09 10.42
C PRO A 10 -5.85 3.15 10.76
N ASP A 11 -6.73 3.15 9.75
CA ASP A 11 -8.19 3.09 9.91
C ASP A 11 -8.70 1.64 10.08
N PHE A 12 -7.81 0.67 10.31
CA PHE A 12 -8.08 -0.77 10.37
C PHE A 12 -8.65 -1.39 9.09
N SER A 13 -8.65 -0.65 7.97
CA SER A 13 -8.93 -1.24 6.67
C SER A 13 -7.78 -2.15 6.27
N VAL A 14 -8.08 -3.24 5.55
CA VAL A 14 -7.06 -4.16 5.04
C VAL A 14 -7.11 -4.15 3.53
N TRP A 15 -5.94 -3.95 2.92
CA TRP A 15 -5.76 -3.93 1.48
C TRP A 15 -4.84 -5.07 1.06
N ARG A 16 -5.19 -5.73 -0.05
CA ARG A 16 -4.30 -6.69 -0.70
C ARG A 16 -3.59 -6.03 -1.88
N VAL A 17 -2.29 -6.19 -1.95
CA VAL A 17 -1.44 -5.72 -3.05
C VAL A 17 -0.82 -6.94 -3.73
N PRO A 18 -0.94 -7.11 -5.06
CA PRO A 18 -0.30 -8.23 -5.75
C PRO A 18 1.22 -8.17 -5.60
N THR A 19 1.84 -9.25 -5.12
CA THR A 19 3.31 -9.27 -4.92
C THR A 19 4.09 -9.18 -6.23
N GLN A 20 3.43 -9.41 -7.37
CA GLN A 20 4.03 -9.23 -8.69
C GLN A 20 4.38 -7.75 -8.95
N ILE A 21 3.54 -6.81 -8.52
CA ILE A 21 3.82 -5.37 -8.68
C ILE A 21 5.10 -5.01 -7.91
N ILE A 22 5.23 -5.50 -6.68
CA ILE A 22 6.42 -5.30 -5.84
C ILE A 22 7.68 -5.91 -6.48
N ALA A 23 7.56 -7.11 -7.05
CA ALA A 23 8.65 -7.80 -7.73
C ALA A 23 9.08 -7.07 -9.01
N ASP A 24 8.13 -6.52 -9.76
CA ASP A 24 8.38 -5.75 -10.97
C ASP A 24 9.14 -4.45 -10.62
N THR A 25 8.75 -3.74 -9.55
CA THR A 25 9.45 -2.54 -9.09
C THR A 25 10.89 -2.82 -8.66
N ARG A 26 11.13 -3.94 -7.96
CA ARG A 26 12.50 -4.39 -7.64
C ARG A 26 13.30 -4.69 -8.89
N THR A 27 12.67 -5.36 -9.86
CA THR A 27 13.31 -5.68 -11.14
C THR A 27 13.69 -4.42 -11.90
N ASP A 28 12.78 -3.45 -11.99
CA ASP A 28 12.99 -2.16 -12.64
C ASP A 28 14.14 -1.39 -11.99
N TYR A 29 14.18 -1.34 -10.65
CA TYR A 29 15.23 -0.65 -9.91
C TYR A 29 16.62 -1.16 -10.30
N TYR A 30 16.87 -2.47 -10.22
CA TYR A 30 18.20 -3.02 -10.51
C TYR A 30 18.52 -3.01 -12.01
N ALA A 31 17.53 -3.26 -12.87
CA ALA A 31 17.74 -3.19 -14.31
C ALA A 31 18.11 -1.78 -14.78
N GLU A 32 17.38 -0.76 -14.30
CA GLU A 32 17.53 0.62 -14.79
C GLU A 32 18.61 1.40 -14.03
N ARG A 33 18.66 1.27 -12.70
CA ARG A 33 19.61 2.04 -11.88
C ARG A 33 20.97 1.39 -11.71
N CYS A 34 21.02 0.05 -11.74
CA CYS A 34 22.28 -0.69 -11.60
C CYS A 34 22.81 -1.20 -12.95
N GLY A 35 22.02 -1.09 -14.03
CA GLY A 35 22.40 -1.53 -15.36
C GLY A 35 22.50 -3.06 -15.49
N GLU A 36 21.78 -3.79 -14.64
CA GLU A 36 21.77 -5.24 -14.65
C GLU A 36 20.84 -5.80 -15.74
N ASP A 37 21.10 -7.04 -16.16
CA ASP A 37 20.22 -7.72 -17.11
C ASP A 37 18.83 -7.95 -16.49
N ARG A 38 17.80 -7.38 -17.12
CA ARG A 38 16.43 -7.38 -16.60
C ARG A 38 15.88 -8.78 -16.36
N GLU A 39 16.09 -9.70 -17.30
CA GLU A 39 15.55 -11.07 -17.18
C GLU A 39 16.27 -11.85 -16.07
N LYS A 40 17.58 -11.65 -15.92
CA LYS A 40 18.36 -12.19 -14.80
C LYS A 40 17.84 -11.67 -13.45
N VAL A 41 17.71 -10.36 -13.28
CA VAL A 41 17.20 -9.74 -12.04
C VAL A 41 15.77 -10.21 -11.73
N LYS A 42 14.93 -10.35 -12.75
CA LYS A 42 13.57 -10.85 -12.59
C LYS A 42 13.57 -12.27 -12.02
N ALA A 43 14.37 -13.18 -12.59
CA ALA A 43 14.48 -14.55 -12.11
C ALA A 43 15.05 -14.62 -10.68
N GLU A 44 16.04 -13.79 -10.37
CA GLU A 44 16.62 -13.68 -9.02
C GLU A 44 15.60 -13.13 -8.01
N THR A 45 14.81 -12.12 -8.40
CA THR A 45 13.74 -11.55 -7.58
C THR A 45 12.64 -12.58 -7.31
N GLU A 46 12.23 -13.33 -8.33
CA GLU A 46 11.24 -14.40 -8.16
C GLU A 46 11.74 -15.51 -7.22
N GLN A 47 13.02 -15.90 -7.32
CA GLN A 47 13.62 -16.87 -6.40
C GLN A 47 13.69 -16.31 -4.98
N LEU A 48 14.20 -15.09 -4.80
CA LEU A 48 14.33 -14.42 -3.51
C LEU A 48 12.98 -14.33 -2.80
N PHE A 49 11.96 -13.78 -3.46
CA PHE A 49 10.64 -13.60 -2.86
C PHE A 49 9.93 -14.94 -2.59
N THR A 50 10.23 -15.98 -3.38
CA THR A 50 9.67 -17.32 -3.12
C THR A 50 10.30 -17.98 -1.90
N ALA A 51 11.61 -17.81 -1.71
CA ALA A 51 12.36 -18.37 -0.58
C ALA A 51 12.17 -17.56 0.72
N HIS A 52 12.00 -16.25 0.60
CA HIS A 52 12.05 -15.29 1.69
C HIS A 52 10.91 -14.26 1.55
N GLU A 53 9.74 -14.59 2.08
CA GLU A 53 8.56 -13.71 1.97
C GLU A 53 8.77 -12.34 2.65
N TYR A 54 9.60 -12.28 3.69
CA TYR A 54 9.92 -11.02 4.38
C TYR A 54 10.59 -9.98 3.44
N GLU A 55 11.28 -10.42 2.39
CA GLU A 55 11.89 -9.52 1.40
C GLU A 55 10.84 -8.75 0.59
N ILE A 56 9.61 -9.28 0.50
CA ILE A 56 8.49 -8.60 -0.13
C ILE A 56 8.05 -7.41 0.73
N GLU A 57 7.92 -7.64 2.03
CA GLU A 57 7.55 -6.61 3.02
C GLU A 57 8.63 -5.53 3.12
N ASP A 58 9.90 -5.95 3.24
CA ASP A 58 11.04 -5.04 3.33
C ASP A 58 11.18 -4.17 2.08
N TRP A 59 11.08 -4.77 0.89
CA TRP A 59 11.16 -4.01 -0.35
C TRP A 59 10.02 -2.99 -0.47
N ALA A 60 8.79 -3.42 -0.20
CA ALA A 60 7.62 -2.57 -0.27
C ALA A 60 7.69 -1.40 0.73
N ALA A 61 8.14 -1.63 1.96
CA ALA A 61 8.19 -0.60 3.00
C ALA A 61 9.31 0.43 2.78
N ASN A 62 10.46 0.00 2.23
CA ASN A 62 11.65 0.86 2.13
C ASN A 62 11.85 1.49 0.75
N ASN A 63 11.24 0.95 -0.31
CA ASN A 63 11.52 1.35 -1.69
C ASN A 63 10.27 1.72 -2.52
N MET A 64 9.09 1.67 -1.93
CA MET A 64 7.83 1.97 -2.63
C MET A 64 6.93 2.85 -1.77
N ASP A 65 6.17 3.73 -2.43
CA ASP A 65 5.11 4.52 -1.83
C ASP A 65 3.72 3.92 -2.13
N TRP A 66 2.73 4.28 -1.31
CA TRP A 66 1.33 3.88 -1.54
C TRP A 66 0.83 4.28 -2.95
N ASP A 67 1.27 5.43 -3.44
CA ASP A 67 0.88 5.95 -4.75
C ASP A 67 1.30 5.05 -5.91
N GLU A 68 2.34 4.24 -5.75
CA GLU A 68 2.83 3.30 -6.76
C GLU A 68 1.98 2.02 -6.80
N VAL A 69 1.35 1.64 -5.69
CA VAL A 69 0.59 0.38 -5.58
C VAL A 69 -0.93 0.55 -5.57
N LYS A 70 -1.44 1.74 -5.24
CA LYS A 70 -2.88 1.99 -5.02
C LYS A 70 -3.76 1.62 -6.21
N ALA A 71 -3.26 1.76 -7.44
CA ALA A 71 -4.01 1.41 -8.65
C ALA A 71 -4.23 -0.10 -8.81
N HIS A 72 -3.41 -0.92 -8.14
CA HIS A 72 -3.46 -2.39 -8.17
C HIS A 72 -3.98 -2.98 -6.86
N ALA A 73 -4.09 -2.16 -5.81
CA ALA A 73 -4.56 -2.59 -4.51
C ALA A 73 -6.08 -2.81 -4.50
N VAL A 74 -6.52 -3.81 -3.76
CA VAL A 74 -7.95 -4.10 -3.56
C VAL A 74 -8.23 -4.13 -2.07
N GLN A 75 -9.17 -3.31 -1.61
CA GLN A 75 -9.64 -3.36 -0.23
C GLN A 75 -10.35 -4.70 0.02
N VAL A 76 -9.95 -5.41 1.07
CA VAL A 76 -10.55 -6.70 1.48
C VAL A 76 -11.25 -6.62 2.83
N LYS A 77 -10.94 -5.60 3.65
CA LYS A 77 -11.66 -5.24 4.85
C LYS A 77 -11.86 -3.72 4.84
N ALA A 78 -13.10 -3.27 4.99
CA ALA A 78 -13.39 -1.84 5.16
C ALA A 78 -12.80 -1.34 6.48
N GLY A 79 -12.46 -0.05 6.53
CA GLY A 79 -12.00 0.59 7.76
C GLY A 79 -13.08 0.61 8.83
N GLU A 80 -12.64 0.74 10.07
CA GLU A 80 -13.50 0.89 11.23
C GLU A 80 -13.44 2.33 11.72
N VAL A 81 -14.61 2.93 11.92
CA VAL A 81 -14.75 4.26 12.50
C VAL A 81 -15.70 4.12 13.67
N ASP A 82 -15.27 4.53 14.86
CA ASP A 82 -16.16 4.63 16.01
C ASP A 82 -17.03 5.89 15.86
N TYR A 83 -18.16 5.72 15.18
CA TYR A 83 -19.13 6.78 14.95
C TYR A 83 -19.71 7.32 16.26
N GLN A 84 -19.81 6.50 17.31
CA GLN A 84 -20.32 6.94 18.59
C GLN A 84 -19.29 7.84 19.29
N GLU A 85 -18.02 7.46 19.27
CA GLU A 85 -16.93 8.29 19.80
C GLU A 85 -16.81 9.61 19.02
N GLY A 86 -16.86 9.56 17.69
CA GLY A 86 -16.90 10.76 16.86
C GLY A 86 -18.11 11.65 17.16
N TRP A 87 -19.28 11.05 17.38
CA TRP A 87 -20.49 11.78 17.78
C TRP A 87 -20.37 12.42 19.17
N ILE A 88 -19.75 11.76 20.16
CA ILE A 88 -19.60 12.34 21.51
C ILE A 88 -18.46 13.37 21.52
N ASN A 89 -17.27 13.00 21.06
CA ASN A 89 -16.01 13.71 21.31
C ASN A 89 -15.39 14.37 20.06
N GLY A 90 -15.88 14.09 18.85
CA GLY A 90 -15.37 14.71 17.63
C GLY A 90 -15.56 16.24 17.61
N ASN A 91 -14.75 16.92 16.80
CA ASN A 91 -14.87 18.36 16.57
C ASN A 91 -16.24 18.69 15.97
N LYS A 92 -16.92 19.67 16.55
CA LYS A 92 -18.28 20.06 16.15
C LYS A 92 -18.37 21.56 15.95
N CYS A 93 -19.08 21.95 14.91
CA CYS A 93 -19.49 23.33 14.66
C CYS A 93 -20.99 23.32 14.36
N VAL A 94 -21.74 24.26 14.92
CA VAL A 94 -23.16 24.49 14.58
C VAL A 94 -23.19 25.55 13.48
N THR A 95 -23.94 25.30 12.40
CA THR A 95 -24.05 26.21 11.25
C THR A 95 -25.48 26.25 10.71
N ASP A 96 -25.86 27.40 10.16
CA ASP A 96 -27.14 27.63 9.48
C ASP A 96 -27.00 27.55 7.94
N ASP A 97 -25.74 27.42 7.48
CA ASP A 97 -25.12 27.34 6.13
C ASP A 97 -25.76 28.04 4.91
N GLU A 98 -24.94 28.82 4.18
CA GLU A 98 -25.06 28.89 2.71
C GLU A 98 -23.78 28.49 1.96
N GLU A 99 -22.61 28.35 2.59
CA GLU A 99 -21.38 27.82 1.96
C GLU A 99 -20.23 27.83 3.00
N GLN A 100 -20.06 26.75 3.77
CA GLN A 100 -18.87 26.60 4.60
C GLN A 100 -17.65 26.26 3.74
N LYS A 101 -16.70 27.21 3.65
CA LYS A 101 -15.44 27.06 2.90
C LYS A 101 -14.30 26.43 3.68
N ASP A 102 -14.37 26.35 5.00
CA ASP A 102 -13.27 25.84 5.80
C ASP A 102 -13.81 25.13 7.05
N VAL A 103 -13.93 23.80 6.98
CA VAL A 103 -13.98 22.97 8.18
C VAL A 103 -12.72 22.11 8.18
N VAL A 104 -11.87 22.37 9.19
CA VAL A 104 -10.59 21.69 9.49
C VAL A 104 -10.83 20.43 10.29
#